data_AF-A0A963CTP6-F1
#
_entry.id   AF-A0A963CTP6-F1
#
_cell.length_a   1.000
_cell.length_b   1.000
_cell.length_c   1.000
_cell.angle_alpha   90.00
_cell.angle_beta   90.00
_cell.angle_gamma   90.00
#
_symmetry.space_group_name_H-M   'P 1'
#
loop_
_entity.id
_entity.type
_entity.pdbx_description
1 polymer ?
#
loop_
_entity_poly.entity_id
_entity_poly.type
_entity_poly.pdbx_seq_one_letter_code
_entity_poly.pdbx_strand_id
1 'polypeptide(L)'
;MIKQTLYNANVASERVLIAPSALKRHLPNSAEGESSVWHGRGIIRDILNRKDHRLLVITGPCSIHDLDAAREYALKLKALHDELGDTFYIVMRIYFEKPRTTVGWKGLINDPRMDDSFHIEEGLHKARELLVWLANLGLPVATEALDPISPQYLADLFSWAAIGARTAESQTH
;
A
#
# COMPACT_ATOMS: atom_id res chain seq x y z
N MET A 1 -19.38 1.63 -41.43
CA MET A 1 -19.45 3.01 -40.90
C MET A 1 -18.93 2.97 -39.48
N ILE A 2 -17.80 3.61 -39.20
CA ILE A 2 -17.32 3.79 -37.82
C ILE A 2 -18.27 4.79 -37.17
N LYS A 3 -19.03 4.36 -36.15
CA LYS A 3 -19.81 5.30 -35.33
C LYS A 3 -18.80 6.22 -34.65
N GLN A 4 -18.67 7.46 -35.14
CA GLN A 4 -18.01 8.52 -34.36
C GLN A 4 -18.86 8.76 -33.11
N THR A 5 -18.43 8.24 -31.97
CA THR A 5 -19.06 8.51 -30.68
C THR A 5 -18.30 9.66 -30.03
N LEU A 6 -19.03 10.67 -29.53
CA LEU A 6 -18.44 11.71 -28.69
C LEU A 6 -17.98 11.14 -27.33
N TYR A 7 -18.57 10.01 -26.92
CA TYR A 7 -18.27 9.33 -25.66
C TYR A 7 -17.34 8.15 -25.90
N ASN A 8 -16.38 7.95 -25.00
CA ASN A 8 -15.49 6.80 -24.96
C ASN A 8 -14.68 6.54 -26.25
N ALA A 9 -14.43 7.58 -27.07
CA ALA A 9 -13.74 7.45 -28.36
C ALA A 9 -12.35 6.80 -28.27
N ASN A 10 -11.65 6.94 -27.14
CA ASN A 10 -10.32 6.39 -26.86
C ASN A 10 -10.32 5.37 -25.71
N VAL A 11 -11.46 4.73 -25.42
CA VAL A 11 -11.59 3.73 -24.35
C VAL A 11 -11.67 2.35 -24.98
N ALA A 12 -10.70 1.48 -24.68
CA ALA A 12 -10.70 0.10 -25.16
C ALA A 12 -11.72 -0.78 -24.43
N SER A 13 -11.85 -0.61 -23.11
CA SER A 13 -12.78 -1.34 -22.25
C SER A 13 -12.95 -0.64 -20.90
N GLU A 14 -14.08 -0.89 -20.24
CA GLU A 14 -14.34 -0.49 -18.86
C GLU A 14 -14.84 -1.68 -18.05
N ARG A 15 -14.50 -1.73 -16.76
CA ARG A 15 -14.95 -2.77 -15.84
C ARG A 15 -15.19 -2.16 -14.47
N VAL A 16 -16.32 -2.51 -13.86
CA VAL A 16 -16.62 -2.16 -12.47
C VAL A 16 -15.76 -3.01 -11.54
N LEU A 17 -15.09 -2.35 -10.59
CA LEU A 17 -14.33 -3.01 -9.53
C LEU A 17 -15.24 -3.30 -8.33
N ILE A 18 -14.84 -4.28 -7.51
CA ILE A 18 -15.46 -4.54 -6.21
C ILE A 18 -15.54 -3.24 -5.39
N ALA A 19 -16.65 -3.02 -4.67
CA ALA A 19 -16.76 -1.87 -3.80
C ALA A 19 -15.75 -1.96 -2.62
N PRO A 20 -15.12 -0.85 -2.18
CA PRO A 20 -14.19 -0.87 -1.05
C PRO A 20 -14.77 -1.51 0.21
N SER A 21 -16.05 -1.25 0.51
CA SER A 21 -16.73 -1.83 1.67
C SER A 21 -16.91 -3.35 1.55
N ALA A 22 -17.10 -3.87 0.34
CA ALA A 22 -17.18 -5.31 0.11
C ALA A 22 -15.82 -5.98 0.30
N LEU A 23 -14.75 -5.40 -0.26
CA LEU A 23 -13.39 -5.91 -0.05
C LEU A 23 -13.01 -5.92 1.44
N LYS A 24 -13.35 -4.86 2.18
CA LYS A 24 -13.13 -4.77 3.63
C LYS A 24 -13.91 -5.83 4.43
N ARG A 25 -15.10 -6.23 3.97
CA ARG A 25 -15.86 -7.33 4.58
C ARG A 25 -15.25 -8.70 4.27
N HIS A 26 -14.69 -8.89 3.08
CA HIS A 26 -14.01 -10.14 2.72
C HIS A 26 -12.68 -10.31 3.47
N LEU A 27 -11.97 -9.21 3.69
CA LEU A 27 -10.66 -9.17 4.36
C LEU A 27 -10.70 -8.12 5.49
N PRO A 28 -11.40 -8.41 6.61
CA PRO A 28 -11.48 -7.47 7.72
C PRO A 28 -10.10 -7.30 8.38
N ASN A 29 -9.83 -6.11 8.89
CA ASN A 29 -8.72 -5.94 9.82
C ASN A 29 -9.12 -6.57 11.16
N SER A 30 -8.18 -7.22 11.84
CA SER A 30 -8.47 -7.76 13.19
C SER A 30 -8.46 -6.63 14.21
N ALA A 31 -8.99 -6.86 15.40
CA ALA A 31 -8.92 -5.89 16.49
C ALA A 31 -7.46 -5.58 16.86
N GLU A 32 -6.59 -6.60 16.83
CA GLU A 32 -5.17 -6.47 17.08
C GLU A 32 -4.47 -5.66 15.99
N GLY A 33 -4.82 -5.91 14.72
CA GLY A 33 -4.30 -5.18 13.57
C GLY A 33 -4.75 -3.72 13.55
N GLU A 34 -6.01 -3.43 13.90
CA GLU A 34 -6.50 -2.06 14.07
C GLU A 34 -5.75 -1.32 15.17
N SER A 35 -5.56 -1.97 16.33
CA SER A 35 -4.82 -1.42 17.45
C SER A 35 -3.35 -1.15 17.08
N SER A 36 -2.72 -2.09 16.37
CA SER A 36 -1.36 -1.97 15.84
C SER A 36 -1.21 -0.75 14.92
N VAL A 37 -2.08 -0.59 13.93
CA VAL A 37 -2.06 0.56 13.02
C VAL A 37 -2.29 1.86 13.77
N TRP A 38 -3.27 1.89 14.69
CA TRP A 38 -3.58 3.07 15.50
C TRP A 38 -2.40 3.49 16.37
N HIS A 39 -1.80 2.53 17.08
CA HIS A 39 -0.63 2.76 17.93
C HIS A 39 0.56 3.25 17.11
N GLY A 40 0.81 2.63 15.94
CA GLY A 40 1.91 3.04 15.07
C GLY A 40 1.75 4.45 14.52
N ARG A 41 0.52 4.87 14.15
CA ARG A 41 0.24 6.27 13.80
C ARG A 41 0.53 7.22 14.95
N GLY A 42 0.18 6.82 16.18
CA GLY A 42 0.48 7.58 17.40
C GLY A 42 1.98 7.80 17.59
N ILE A 43 2.76 6.72 17.55
CA ILE A 43 4.23 6.78 17.66
C ILE A 43 4.85 7.65 16.57
N ILE A 44 4.47 7.43 15.31
CA ILE A 44 5.01 8.21 14.18
C ILE A 44 4.72 9.69 14.38
N ARG A 45 3.51 10.04 14.80
CA ARG A 45 3.14 11.42 15.12
C ARG A 45 4.01 11.99 16.25
N ASP A 46 4.29 11.21 17.29
CA ASP A 46 5.09 11.68 18.43
C ASP A 46 6.56 11.86 18.05
N ILE A 47 7.12 10.99 17.20
CA ILE A 47 8.47 11.17 16.61
C ILE A 47 8.53 12.46 15.77
N LEU A 48 7.56 12.67 14.88
CA LEU A 48 7.50 13.87 14.02
C LEU A 48 7.36 15.16 14.86
N ASN A 49 6.70 15.08 16.00
CA ASN A 49 6.55 16.20 16.95
C ASN A 49 7.69 16.27 17.99
N ARG A 50 8.74 15.45 17.87
CA ARG A 50 9.90 15.39 18.79
C ARG A 50 9.52 15.09 20.25
N LYS A 51 8.40 14.41 20.47
CA LYS A 51 7.96 13.89 21.78
C LYS A 51 8.49 12.49 22.05
N ASP A 52 8.80 11.78 20.98
CA ASP A 52 9.53 10.52 20.99
C ASP A 52 10.90 10.77 20.32
N HIS A 53 11.97 10.28 20.95
CA HIS A 53 13.34 10.54 20.55
C HIS A 53 13.84 9.58 19.47
N ARG A 54 13.10 8.49 19.22
CA ARG A 54 13.49 7.45 18.26
C ARG A 54 13.55 7.99 16.84
N LEU A 55 14.43 7.41 16.03
CA LEU A 55 14.48 7.72 14.60
C LEU A 55 13.45 6.87 13.84
N LEU A 56 12.56 7.54 13.09
CA LEU A 56 11.68 6.88 12.13
C LEU A 56 12.48 6.35 10.94
N VAL A 57 12.39 5.05 10.67
CA VAL A 57 13.10 4.40 9.56
C VAL A 57 12.10 3.72 8.65
N ILE A 58 11.90 4.26 7.44
CA ILE A 58 11.06 3.63 6.42
C ILE A 58 11.97 2.83 5.49
N THR A 59 11.84 1.50 5.50
CA THR A 59 12.72 0.62 4.71
C THR A 59 11.99 -0.62 4.21
N GLY A 60 12.40 -1.12 3.04
CA GLY A 60 11.77 -2.25 2.38
C GLY A 60 12.01 -2.27 0.88
N PRO A 61 11.47 -3.29 0.18
CA PRO A 61 11.57 -3.40 -1.27
C PRO A 61 11.09 -2.15 -1.99
N CYS A 62 11.64 -1.88 -3.19
CA CYS A 62 11.19 -0.71 -3.95
C CYS A 62 9.73 -0.83 -4.43
N SER A 63 9.32 -2.06 -4.77
CA SER A 63 7.95 -2.45 -5.08
C SER A 63 7.73 -3.94 -4.76
N ILE A 64 6.57 -4.28 -4.22
CA ILE A 64 6.17 -5.67 -3.92
C ILE A 64 5.63 -6.33 -5.19
N HIS A 65 6.22 -7.45 -5.59
CA HIS A 65 5.79 -8.26 -6.73
C HIS A 65 5.63 -9.75 -6.37
N ASP A 66 6.30 -10.20 -5.31
CA ASP A 66 6.22 -11.54 -4.74
C ASP A 66 5.76 -11.41 -3.28
N LEU A 67 4.63 -12.05 -2.96
CA LEU A 67 4.02 -12.00 -1.63
C LEU A 67 4.77 -12.86 -0.60
N ASP A 68 5.34 -13.99 -1.02
CA ASP A 68 6.05 -14.89 -0.11
C ASP A 68 7.38 -14.27 0.29
N ALA A 69 8.11 -13.70 -0.68
CA ALA A 69 9.31 -12.92 -0.41
C ALA A 69 9.02 -11.69 0.47
N ALA A 70 7.87 -11.04 0.29
CA ALA A 70 7.45 -9.93 1.14
C ALA A 70 7.19 -10.36 2.58
N ARG A 71 6.54 -11.52 2.79
CA ARG A 71 6.31 -12.09 4.14
C ARG A 71 7.63 -12.50 4.80
N GLU A 72 8.54 -13.12 4.06
CA GLU A 72 9.87 -13.48 4.57
C GLU A 72 10.64 -12.23 5.02
N TYR A 73 10.65 -11.19 4.18
CA TYR A 73 11.26 -9.90 4.52
C TYR A 73 10.63 -9.30 5.79
N ALA A 74 9.30 -9.30 5.87
CA ALA A 74 8.56 -8.75 7.00
C ALA A 74 8.91 -9.44 8.32
N LEU A 75 9.03 -10.76 8.33
CA LEU A 75 9.43 -11.50 9.54
C LEU A 75 10.82 -11.11 10.02
N LYS A 76 11.79 -10.97 9.10
CA LYS A 76 13.15 -10.50 9.42
C LYS A 76 13.14 -9.05 9.91
N LEU A 77 12.37 -8.18 9.26
CA LEU A 77 12.26 -6.78 9.65
C LEU A 77 11.55 -6.62 11.00
N LYS A 78 10.56 -7.46 11.31
CA LYS A 78 9.87 -7.44 12.60
C LYS A 78 10.81 -7.78 13.75
N ALA A 79 11.68 -8.78 13.58
CA ALA A 79 12.70 -9.10 14.58
C ALA A 79 13.59 -7.87 14.88
N LEU A 80 14.04 -7.16 13.83
CA LEU A 80 14.83 -5.93 13.98
C LEU A 80 14.03 -4.77 14.57
N HIS A 81 12.74 -4.63 14.20
CA HIS A 81 11.84 -3.63 14.76
C HIS A 81 11.73 -3.78 16.28
N ASP A 82 11.63 -5.01 16.76
CA ASP A 82 11.53 -5.32 18.19
C ASP A 82 12.87 -5.14 18.90
N GLU A 83 13.95 -5.71 18.34
CA GLU A 83 15.29 -5.67 18.93
C GLU A 83 15.81 -4.23 19.09
N LEU A 84 15.51 -3.37 18.12
CA LEU A 84 16.04 -2.01 18.06
C LEU A 84 15.03 -0.93 18.50
N GLY A 85 13.90 -1.35 19.07
CA GLY A 85 12.74 -0.51 19.34
C GLY A 85 12.97 0.66 20.31
N ASP A 86 14.06 0.65 21.07
CA ASP A 86 14.47 1.72 21.96
C ASP A 86 15.09 2.92 21.22
N THR A 87 15.65 2.69 20.03
CA THR A 87 16.36 3.73 19.23
C THR A 87 15.67 4.02 17.90
N PHE A 88 15.13 2.99 17.25
CA PHE A 88 14.51 3.10 15.93
C PHE A 88 13.04 2.73 15.99
N TYR A 89 12.21 3.45 15.25
CA TYR A 89 10.87 3.02 14.92
C TYR A 89 10.84 2.61 13.44
N ILE A 90 11.01 1.31 13.20
CA ILE A 90 11.13 0.75 11.85
C ILE A 90 9.75 0.54 11.26
N VAL A 91 9.51 1.06 10.06
CA VAL A 91 8.26 0.93 9.31
C VAL A 91 8.57 0.27 7.97
N MET A 92 7.85 -0.81 7.66
CA MET A 92 8.06 -1.54 6.41
C MET A 92 7.52 -0.73 5.23
N ARG A 93 8.36 -0.48 4.23
CA ARG A 93 7.95 0.08 2.95
C ARG A 93 7.18 -0.97 2.14
N ILE A 94 5.91 -0.69 1.85
CA ILE A 94 5.00 -1.50 1.03
C ILE A 94 4.47 -0.63 -0.12
N TYR A 95 5.14 -0.69 -1.26
CA TYR A 95 4.71 0.02 -2.47
C TYR A 95 4.28 -1.04 -3.49
N PHE A 96 3.03 -1.00 -3.96
CA PHE A 96 2.55 -1.99 -4.93
C PHE A 96 2.90 -1.61 -6.36
N GLU A 97 3.20 -0.33 -6.61
CA GLU A 97 3.44 0.19 -7.94
C GLU A 97 4.60 1.19 -7.90
N LYS A 98 5.17 1.45 -9.07
CA LYS A 98 6.18 2.50 -9.25
C LYS A 98 5.84 3.31 -10.49
N PRO A 99 5.57 4.62 -10.38
CA PRO A 99 5.26 5.44 -11.54
C PRO A 99 6.43 5.46 -12.54
N ARG A 100 6.14 5.13 -13.80
CA ARG A 100 7.10 5.05 -14.91
C ARG A 100 6.66 5.96 -16.07
N THR A 101 7.63 6.54 -16.76
CA THR A 101 7.45 7.26 -18.03
C THR A 101 7.57 6.35 -19.25
N THR A 102 8.12 5.16 -19.09
CA THR A 102 8.28 4.13 -20.12
C THR A 102 7.35 2.94 -19.89
N VAL A 103 7.12 2.14 -20.94
CA VAL A 103 6.36 0.89 -20.85
C VAL A 103 7.10 -0.09 -19.94
N GLY A 104 6.35 -0.82 -19.12
CA GLY A 104 6.84 -1.79 -18.15
C GLY A 104 5.73 -2.20 -17.19
N TRP A 105 6.04 -3.16 -16.32
CA TRP A 105 5.10 -3.71 -15.35
C TRP A 105 4.43 -2.62 -14.49
N LYS A 106 3.12 -2.76 -14.30
CA LYS A 106 2.24 -1.75 -13.71
C LYS A 106 2.05 -1.88 -12.21
N GLY A 107 2.71 -2.86 -11.59
CA GLY A 107 2.64 -3.11 -10.16
C GLY A 107 1.62 -4.19 -9.79
N LEU A 108 1.68 -4.65 -8.54
CA LEU A 108 0.95 -5.83 -8.07
C LEU A 108 -0.55 -5.63 -8.05
N ILE A 109 -1.03 -4.41 -7.75
CA ILE A 109 -2.46 -4.12 -7.79
C ILE A 109 -2.94 -4.17 -9.24
N ASN A 110 -2.28 -3.47 -10.16
CA ASN A 110 -2.72 -3.40 -11.55
C ASN A 110 -2.57 -4.72 -12.31
N ASP A 111 -1.41 -5.38 -12.18
CA ASP A 111 -1.05 -6.58 -12.95
C ASP A 111 -0.40 -7.65 -12.04
N PRO A 112 -1.21 -8.33 -11.19
CA PRO A 112 -0.71 -9.25 -10.17
C PRO A 112 -0.06 -10.53 -10.71
N ARG A 113 -0.23 -10.81 -12.01
CA ARG A 113 0.31 -12.01 -12.67
C ARG A 113 1.53 -11.71 -13.53
N MET A 114 1.91 -10.44 -13.68
CA MET A 114 3.06 -9.99 -14.47
C MET A 114 2.99 -10.44 -15.93
N ASP A 115 1.78 -10.52 -16.49
CA ASP A 115 1.48 -11.02 -17.83
C ASP A 115 0.61 -10.03 -18.65
N ASP A 116 0.51 -8.77 -18.20
CA ASP A 116 -0.32 -7.71 -18.81
C ASP A 116 -1.83 -8.06 -18.87
N SER A 117 -2.31 -8.95 -18.01
CA SER A 117 -3.74 -9.36 -17.95
C SER A 117 -4.64 -8.38 -17.19
N PHE A 118 -4.07 -7.48 -16.41
CA PHE A 118 -4.77 -6.44 -15.64
C PHE A 118 -5.87 -6.96 -14.70
N HIS A 119 -5.60 -8.04 -13.97
CA HIS A 119 -6.51 -8.58 -12.94
C HIS A 119 -6.55 -7.72 -11.66
N ILE A 120 -6.99 -6.45 -11.78
CA ILE A 120 -6.95 -5.45 -10.69
C ILE A 120 -7.63 -5.92 -9.41
N GLU A 121 -8.79 -6.56 -9.53
CA GLU A 121 -9.53 -7.07 -8.37
C GLU A 121 -8.76 -8.17 -7.62
N GLU A 122 -8.05 -9.05 -8.34
CA GLU A 122 -7.15 -10.03 -7.73
C GLU A 122 -5.99 -9.33 -7.02
N GLY A 123 -5.41 -8.30 -7.65
CA GLY A 123 -4.35 -7.48 -7.08
C GLY A 123 -4.78 -6.76 -5.80
N LEU A 124 -6.00 -6.22 -5.75
CA LEU A 124 -6.58 -5.59 -4.55
C LEU A 124 -6.74 -6.60 -3.40
N HIS A 125 -7.22 -7.81 -3.68
CA HIS A 125 -7.33 -8.87 -2.67
C HIS A 125 -5.94 -9.26 -2.12
N LYS A 126 -4.99 -9.54 -3.02
CA LYS A 126 -3.61 -9.88 -2.67
C LYS A 126 -2.93 -8.79 -1.83
N ALA A 127 -3.05 -7.53 -2.25
CA ALA A 127 -2.49 -6.38 -1.53
C ALA A 127 -3.09 -6.24 -0.14
N ARG A 128 -4.42 -6.33 -0.02
CA ARG A 128 -5.11 -6.21 1.26
C ARG A 128 -4.80 -7.38 2.20
N GLU A 129 -4.75 -8.60 1.69
CA GLU A 129 -4.42 -9.79 2.49
C GLU A 129 -3.02 -9.67 3.12
N LEU A 130 -2.02 -9.24 2.33
CA LEU A 130 -0.69 -8.98 2.84
C LEU A 130 -0.70 -7.90 3.94
N LEU A 131 -1.41 -6.80 3.72
CA LEU A 131 -1.50 -5.69 4.67
C LEU A 131 -2.21 -6.06 5.98
N VAL A 132 -3.30 -6.84 5.91
CA VAL A 132 -3.98 -7.37 7.11
C VAL A 132 -3.03 -8.27 7.90
N TRP A 133 -2.30 -9.14 7.21
CA TRP A 133 -1.31 -9.99 7.87
C TRP A 133 -0.17 -9.19 8.53
N LEU A 134 0.34 -8.14 7.87
CA LEU A 134 1.35 -7.25 8.44
C LEU A 134 0.84 -6.49 9.66
N ALA A 135 -0.41 -6.01 9.61
CA ALA A 135 -1.05 -5.35 10.75
C ALA A 135 -1.16 -6.29 11.95
N ASN A 136 -1.61 -7.54 11.73
CA ASN A 136 -1.70 -8.59 12.75
C ASN A 136 -0.33 -9.00 13.31
N LEU A 137 0.71 -8.96 12.47
CA LEU A 137 2.10 -9.18 12.90
C LEU A 137 2.59 -8.05 13.83
N GLY A 138 1.92 -6.91 13.88
CA GLY A 138 2.37 -5.75 14.65
C GLY A 138 3.46 -4.94 13.95
N LEU A 139 3.68 -5.14 12.65
CA LEU A 139 4.69 -4.42 11.88
C LEU A 139 4.03 -3.22 11.18
N PRO A 140 4.32 -1.96 11.57
CA PRO A 140 3.76 -0.79 10.90
C PRO A 140 4.26 -0.71 9.45
N VAL A 141 3.40 -0.22 8.56
CA VAL A 141 3.70 -0.14 7.12
C VAL A 141 3.54 1.28 6.56
N ALA A 142 4.34 1.57 5.54
CA ALA A 142 4.37 2.82 4.80
C ALA A 142 4.12 2.58 3.31
N THR A 143 3.24 3.38 2.69
CA THR A 143 2.93 3.31 1.25
C THR A 143 3.20 4.63 0.53
N GLU A 144 2.94 4.68 -0.78
CA GLU A 144 2.82 5.89 -1.60
C GLU A 144 1.39 5.99 -2.14
N ALA A 145 0.74 7.15 -1.99
CA ALA A 145 -0.57 7.39 -2.57
C ALA A 145 -0.41 7.94 -4.00
N LEU A 146 -0.70 7.08 -4.99
CA LEU A 146 -0.56 7.40 -6.42
C LEU A 146 -1.85 7.87 -7.08
N ASP A 147 -2.98 7.62 -6.44
CA ASP A 147 -4.31 7.99 -6.91
C ASP A 147 -5.27 8.16 -5.71
N PRO A 148 -6.39 8.89 -5.86
CA PRO A 148 -7.33 9.15 -4.76
C PRO A 148 -8.31 8.00 -4.46
N ILE A 149 -8.29 6.91 -5.23
CA ILE A 149 -9.23 5.79 -5.18
C ILE A 149 -8.67 4.64 -4.34
N SER A 150 -7.44 4.20 -4.60
CA SER A 150 -6.75 3.12 -3.89
C SER A 150 -6.76 3.26 -2.36
N PRO A 151 -6.63 4.46 -1.76
CA PRO A 151 -6.78 4.65 -0.31
C PRO A 151 -8.12 4.15 0.26
N GLN A 152 -9.22 4.20 -0.50
CA GLN A 152 -10.52 3.70 -0.01
C GLN A 152 -10.49 2.21 0.29
N TYR A 153 -9.64 1.44 -0.39
CA TYR A 153 -9.51 0.00 -0.24
C TYR A 153 -8.55 -0.40 0.88
N LEU A 154 -7.49 0.39 1.12
CA LEU A 154 -6.32 -0.07 1.87
C LEU A 154 -5.87 0.87 3.00
N ALA A 155 -6.35 2.13 3.05
CA ALA A 155 -5.81 3.13 3.97
C ALA A 155 -6.04 2.84 5.46
N ASP A 156 -6.97 1.96 5.80
CA ASP A 156 -7.15 1.45 7.16
C ASP A 156 -5.96 0.63 7.67
N LEU A 157 -5.04 0.23 6.79
CA LEU A 157 -3.91 -0.64 7.10
C LEU A 157 -2.55 0.07 7.04
N PHE A 158 -2.50 1.37 6.72
CA PHE A 158 -1.25 2.13 6.63
C PHE A 158 -0.98 2.96 7.90
N SER A 159 0.26 2.94 8.38
CA SER A 159 0.71 3.82 9.48
C SER A 159 1.29 5.14 8.97
N TRP A 160 1.79 5.16 7.74
CA TRP A 160 2.35 6.34 7.08
C TRP A 160 2.15 6.27 5.56
N ALA A 161 2.05 7.43 4.89
CA ALA A 161 1.95 7.51 3.44
C ALA A 161 2.83 8.64 2.89
N ALA A 162 3.45 8.39 1.73
CA ALA A 162 4.14 9.40 0.94
C ALA A 162 3.22 9.95 -0.16
N ILE A 163 3.42 11.23 -0.47
CA ILE A 163 3.12 11.80 -1.79
C ILE A 163 4.44 11.89 -2.56
N GLY A 164 4.49 11.29 -3.75
CA GLY A 164 5.69 11.22 -4.56
C GLY A 164 6.11 12.58 -5.11
N ALA A 165 7.39 12.74 -5.45
CA ALA A 165 7.92 13.99 -6.01
C ALA A 165 7.20 14.44 -7.30
N ARG A 166 6.61 13.52 -8.07
CA ARG A 166 5.86 13.83 -9.30
C ARG A 166 4.42 14.27 -9.05
N THR A 167 3.88 14.02 -7.86
CA THR A 167 2.51 14.34 -7.49
C THR A 167 2.42 15.37 -6.37
N ALA A 168 3.54 15.78 -5.77
CA ALA A 168 3.58 16.76 -4.68
C ALA A 168 2.99 18.14 -5.02
N GLU A 169 3.03 18.55 -6.29
CA GLU A 169 2.41 19.80 -6.78
C GLU A 169 1.02 19.57 -7.41
N SER A 170 0.51 18.34 -7.42
CA SER A 170 -0.82 18.03 -7.92
C SER A 170 -1.86 18.40 -6.87
N GLN A 171 -2.72 19.39 -7.15
CA GLN A 171 -3.78 19.82 -6.22
C GLN A 171 -4.72 18.70 -5.75
N THR A 172 -4.89 17.65 -6.56
CA THR A 172 -5.74 16.49 -6.21
C THR A 172 -5.10 15.59 -5.16
N HIS A 173 -3.76 15.57 -5.07
CA HIS A 173 -2.99 14.80 -4.11
C HIS A 173 -2.72 15.61 -2.84
#